data_AF-A0A511Z2P3-F1
#
_entry.id   AF-A0A511Z2P3-F1
#
_cell.length_a   1.000
_cell.length_b   1.000
_cell.length_c   1.000
_cell.angle_alpha   90.00
_cell.angle_beta   90.00
_cell.angle_gamma   90.00
#
_symmetry.space_group_name_H-M   'P 1'
#
loop_
_entity.id
_entity.type
_entity.pdbx_description
1 polymer ?
#
loop_
_entity_poly.entity_id
_entity_poly.type
_entity_poly.pdbx_seq_one_letter_code
_entity_poly.pdbx_strand_id
1 'polypeptide(L)'
;MTALILLCSIVIVGCQNQTTQGKASPAGDSERKTAKPKIIASYIQEREPGAVHIVDPNTSEIILTILPHELGYELDTELYRKEIELLAKKLARGTAGNPGYDRRMLLDRLDEQGRIVKGSPLILLKESDLVESIMAASAVGGTVELPIVVSESGYNPAEISLMNETVLASYTTYFNQTDANRNKNIELSAKAIHNVIVGNGDHFSFNTVVGPRDEASGYRPAPEIINGELVMGIGGGVCQTSSTLFNAVDQMPVTYVEWHHHSREIGYVPKGKDATVSYGGLDFRFRNTTGVPFLIKAIYGDSFLTIEIRTAEKYRETFAK
;
A
#
# COMPACT_ATOMS: atom_id res chain seq x y z
N MET A 1 -66.46 -9.44 4.40
CA MET A 1 -67.20 -8.67 3.37
C MET A 1 -66.19 -7.77 2.71
N THR A 2 -65.77 -7.88 1.44
CA THR A 2 -66.17 -8.55 0.19
C THR A 2 -64.92 -8.39 -0.71
N ALA A 3 -64.25 -9.45 -1.19
CA ALA A 3 -64.40 -10.09 -2.52
C ALA A 3 -64.65 -9.06 -3.65
N LEU A 4 -63.97 -9.02 -4.81
CA LEU A 4 -63.76 -10.05 -5.84
C LEU A 4 -62.91 -9.34 -6.95
N ILE A 5 -61.73 -9.79 -7.39
CA ILE A 5 -61.42 -10.87 -8.37
C ILE A 5 -61.56 -10.48 -9.88
N LEU A 6 -60.54 -10.89 -10.66
CA LEU A 6 -60.54 -11.29 -12.10
C LEU A 6 -60.51 -10.21 -13.23
N LEU A 7 -59.92 -10.39 -14.43
CA LEU A 7 -59.18 -11.47 -15.12
C LEU A 7 -58.55 -10.89 -16.43
N CYS A 8 -57.48 -11.52 -16.98
CA CYS A 8 -57.14 -11.85 -18.40
C CYS A 8 -57.41 -10.86 -19.57
N SER A 9 -56.78 -10.88 -20.76
CA SER A 9 -55.66 -11.56 -21.42
C SER A 9 -55.67 -11.18 -22.93
N ILE A 10 -54.55 -11.43 -23.65
CA ILE A 10 -54.43 -11.77 -25.10
C ILE A 10 -54.62 -10.60 -26.11
N VAL A 11 -53.56 -10.13 -26.80
CA VAL A 11 -52.86 -10.58 -28.05
C VAL A 11 -53.62 -10.31 -29.36
N ILE A 12 -52.86 -9.96 -30.42
CA ILE A 12 -53.05 -10.08 -31.90
C ILE A 12 -52.76 -8.71 -32.59
N VAL A 13 -51.56 -8.51 -33.18
CA VAL A 13 -51.12 -8.74 -34.59
C VAL A 13 -51.86 -7.88 -35.64
N GLY A 14 -51.09 -7.20 -36.50
CA GLY A 14 -51.61 -6.62 -37.75
C GLY A 14 -50.54 -5.91 -38.59
N CYS A 15 -50.10 -6.58 -39.67
CA CYS A 15 -49.14 -6.10 -40.68
C CYS A 15 -49.73 -5.07 -41.68
N GLN A 16 -48.84 -4.21 -42.20
CA GLN A 16 -48.70 -3.62 -43.56
C GLN A 16 -49.93 -3.46 -44.47
N ASN A 17 -50.07 -2.33 -45.19
CA ASN A 17 -49.48 -2.13 -46.53
C ASN A 17 -49.91 -0.83 -47.27
N GLN A 18 -49.07 -0.45 -48.25
CA GLN A 18 -49.34 0.36 -49.46
C GLN A 18 -49.45 1.89 -49.28
N THR A 19 -48.87 2.73 -50.14
CA THR A 19 -49.16 2.80 -51.58
C THR A 19 -48.07 3.50 -52.45
N THR A 20 -47.80 2.85 -53.60
CA THR A 20 -47.69 3.38 -54.98
C THR A 20 -46.53 4.25 -55.49
N GLN A 21 -46.05 3.79 -56.65
CA GLN A 21 -45.07 4.30 -57.60
C GLN A 21 -45.56 5.50 -58.44
N GLY A 22 -44.59 6.29 -58.94
CA GLY A 22 -44.73 7.19 -60.08
C GLY A 22 -43.37 7.48 -60.73
N LYS A 23 -43.22 7.09 -62.00
CA LYS A 23 -41.99 6.95 -62.81
C LYS A 23 -41.32 8.27 -63.27
N ALA A 24 -39.99 8.22 -63.46
CA ALA A 24 -39.26 8.40 -64.74
C ALA A 24 -37.95 9.22 -64.58
N SER A 25 -36.80 8.64 -64.97
CA SER A 25 -35.53 9.34 -65.20
C SER A 25 -35.47 9.92 -66.62
N PRO A 26 -34.58 10.89 -66.86
CA PRO A 26 -33.37 10.52 -67.60
C PRO A 26 -32.07 11.11 -67.02
N ALA A 27 -30.97 10.51 -67.49
CA ALA A 27 -29.59 10.75 -67.10
C ALA A 27 -29.09 12.19 -67.32
N GLY A 28 -28.20 12.63 -66.44
CA GLY A 28 -27.39 13.82 -66.55
C GLY A 28 -26.11 13.61 -65.75
N ASP A 29 -25.02 13.38 -66.47
CA ASP A 29 -23.67 13.18 -65.97
C ASP A 29 -23.15 14.49 -65.33
N SER A 30 -22.74 14.44 -64.07
CA SER A 30 -21.89 15.49 -63.47
C SER A 30 -20.96 14.88 -62.44
N GLU A 31 -19.67 15.08 -62.71
CA GLU A 31 -18.53 14.61 -61.95
C GLU A 31 -18.63 14.96 -60.46
N ARG A 32 -18.67 13.93 -59.61
CA ARG A 32 -18.49 14.09 -58.16
C ARG A 32 -17.12 13.55 -57.76
N LYS A 33 -16.18 14.47 -57.58
CA LYS A 33 -14.87 14.26 -56.94
C LYS A 33 -15.08 13.56 -55.59
N THR A 34 -14.74 12.28 -55.51
CA THR A 34 -14.61 11.56 -54.24
C THR A 34 -13.15 11.56 -53.81
N ALA A 35 -12.90 12.27 -52.71
CA ALA A 35 -11.61 12.33 -52.05
C ALA A 35 -11.16 10.92 -51.61
N LYS A 36 -9.89 10.60 -51.88
CA LYS A 36 -9.23 9.41 -51.35
C LYS A 36 -9.19 9.48 -49.81
N PRO A 37 -9.42 8.37 -49.10
CA PRO A 37 -9.42 8.36 -47.64
C PRO A 37 -8.02 8.66 -47.10
N LYS A 38 -7.92 9.63 -46.19
CA LYS A 38 -6.75 9.87 -45.33
C LYS A 38 -6.53 8.61 -44.48
N ILE A 39 -5.55 7.80 -44.86
CA ILE A 39 -4.98 6.82 -43.96
C ILE A 39 -4.31 7.61 -42.84
N ILE A 40 -4.76 7.36 -41.62
CA ILE A 40 -4.18 7.85 -40.37
C ILE A 40 -2.77 7.26 -40.32
N ALA A 41 -1.76 8.06 -40.67
CA ALA A 41 -0.39 7.80 -40.33
C ALA A 41 -0.28 7.93 -38.80
N SER A 42 -0.57 6.84 -38.11
CA SER A 42 -0.30 6.67 -36.69
C SER A 42 1.21 6.82 -36.49
N TYR A 43 1.57 7.82 -35.69
CA TYR A 43 2.91 8.13 -35.17
C TYR A 43 3.84 6.92 -35.07
N ILE A 44 4.70 6.74 -36.06
CA ILE A 44 5.99 6.09 -35.83
C ILE A 44 6.84 7.17 -35.19
N GLN A 45 6.93 7.14 -33.87
CA GLN A 45 7.96 7.89 -33.15
C GLN A 45 9.29 7.28 -33.60
N GLU A 46 10.01 7.98 -34.48
CA GLU A 46 11.33 7.57 -34.95
C GLU A 46 12.22 7.39 -33.72
N ARG A 47 12.46 6.12 -33.35
CA ARG A 47 13.35 5.79 -32.24
C ARG A 47 14.75 6.19 -32.67
N GLU A 48 15.34 7.17 -32.00
CA GLU A 48 16.73 7.55 -32.26
C GLU A 48 17.63 6.30 -32.18
N PRO A 49 18.50 6.06 -33.17
CA PRO A 49 19.39 4.91 -33.15
C PRO A 49 20.25 4.91 -31.87
N GLY A 50 20.21 3.82 -31.11
CA GLY A 50 20.94 3.69 -29.85
C GLY A 50 20.20 4.20 -28.60
N ALA A 51 18.99 4.76 -28.71
CA ALA A 51 18.19 5.15 -27.55
C ALA A 51 17.68 3.94 -26.76
N VAL A 52 17.70 4.02 -25.44
CA VAL A 52 17.10 3.02 -24.54
C VAL A 52 15.84 3.61 -23.91
N HIS A 53 14.70 3.00 -24.22
CA HIS A 53 13.39 3.38 -23.70
C HIS A 53 13.03 2.50 -22.51
N ILE A 54 12.93 3.11 -21.34
CA ILE A 54 12.50 2.46 -20.11
C ILE A 54 10.97 2.55 -20.04
N VAL A 55 10.29 1.41 -19.92
CA VAL A 55 8.83 1.32 -19.98
C VAL A 55 8.24 0.68 -18.72
N ASP A 56 7.03 1.09 -18.36
CA ASP A 56 6.26 0.43 -17.32
C ASP A 56 5.67 -0.88 -17.86
N PRO A 57 5.91 -2.03 -17.19
CA PRO A 57 5.45 -3.33 -17.68
C PRO A 57 3.93 -3.49 -17.67
N ASN A 58 3.19 -2.69 -16.89
CA ASN A 58 1.74 -2.81 -16.77
C ASN A 58 1.00 -1.89 -17.76
N THR A 59 1.52 -0.69 -17.99
CA THR A 59 0.87 0.30 -18.89
C THR A 59 1.50 0.36 -20.27
N SER A 60 2.69 -0.21 -20.46
CA SER A 60 3.53 -0.07 -21.66
C SER A 60 3.92 1.38 -22.00
N GLU A 61 3.73 2.33 -21.06
CA GLU A 61 4.12 3.72 -21.25
C GLU A 61 5.63 3.88 -21.12
N ILE A 62 6.22 4.76 -21.95
CA ILE A 62 7.62 5.15 -21.84
C ILE A 62 7.75 6.09 -20.64
N ILE A 63 8.44 5.62 -19.61
CA ILE A 63 8.70 6.37 -18.38
C ILE A 63 9.88 7.30 -18.57
N LEU A 64 10.92 6.82 -19.26
CA LEU A 64 12.14 7.57 -19.50
C LEU A 64 12.81 7.05 -20.77
N THR A 65 13.39 7.96 -21.54
CA THR A 65 14.32 7.61 -22.63
C THR A 65 15.70 8.11 -22.26
N ILE A 66 16.70 7.26 -22.40
CA ILE A 66 18.10 7.64 -22.23
C ILE A 66 18.84 7.47 -23.55
N LEU A 67 19.82 8.34 -23.77
CA LEU A 67 20.75 8.27 -24.88
C LEU A 67 22.14 7.90 -24.32
N PRO A 68 22.53 6.61 -24.38
CA PRO A 68 23.76 6.13 -23.76
C PRO A 68 25.02 6.91 -24.17
N HIS A 69 25.10 7.33 -25.43
CA HIS A 69 26.23 8.11 -25.95
C HIS A 69 26.35 9.49 -25.28
N GLU A 70 25.22 10.18 -25.02
CA GLU A 70 25.20 11.47 -24.34
C GLU A 70 25.60 11.35 -22.87
N LEU A 71 25.30 10.21 -22.26
CA LEU A 71 25.68 9.87 -20.88
C LEU A 71 27.10 9.30 -20.77
N GLY A 72 27.86 9.25 -21.89
CA GLY A 72 29.26 8.86 -21.89
C GLY A 72 29.53 7.36 -21.87
N TYR A 73 28.59 6.51 -22.32
CA TYR A 73 28.74 5.05 -22.37
C TYR A 73 30.05 4.58 -23.03
N GLU A 74 30.42 5.21 -24.16
CA GLU A 74 31.64 4.89 -24.92
C GLU A 74 32.91 5.58 -24.39
N LEU A 75 32.75 6.60 -23.54
CA LEU A 75 33.86 7.42 -23.02
C LEU A 75 34.37 6.89 -21.69
N ASP A 76 33.46 6.57 -20.78
CA ASP A 76 33.75 6.05 -19.45
C ASP A 76 32.59 5.17 -18.97
N THR A 77 32.71 3.87 -19.21
CA THR A 77 31.66 2.89 -18.88
C THR A 77 31.42 2.79 -17.36
N GLU A 78 32.43 3.07 -16.54
CA GLU A 78 32.28 3.04 -15.07
C GLU A 78 31.52 4.26 -14.55
N LEU A 79 31.81 5.44 -15.09
CA LEU A 79 31.03 6.65 -14.79
C LEU A 79 29.60 6.51 -15.28
N TYR A 80 29.40 6.00 -16.50
CA TYR A 80 28.08 5.73 -17.05
C TYR A 80 27.28 4.78 -16.16
N ARG A 81 27.86 3.66 -15.73
CA ARG A 81 27.21 2.72 -14.80
C ARG A 81 26.74 3.40 -13.53
N LYS A 82 27.56 4.27 -12.92
CA LYS A 82 27.19 5.02 -11.71
C LYS A 82 26.00 5.96 -11.95
N GLU A 83 25.92 6.59 -13.11
CA GLU A 83 24.77 7.41 -13.49
C GLU A 83 23.50 6.57 -13.63
N ILE A 84 23.60 5.37 -14.23
CA ILE A 84 22.47 4.45 -14.33
C ILE A 84 22.03 3.92 -12.96
N GLU A 85 22.96 3.62 -12.04
CA GLU A 85 22.64 3.27 -10.66
C GLU A 85 21.91 4.40 -9.93
N LEU A 86 22.34 5.65 -10.12
CA LEU A 86 21.68 6.82 -9.53
C LEU A 86 20.27 7.01 -10.12
N LEU A 87 20.11 6.78 -11.42
CA LEU A 87 18.83 6.80 -12.11
C LEU A 87 17.88 5.72 -11.59
N ALA A 88 18.35 4.48 -11.44
CA ALA A 88 17.58 3.38 -10.87
C ALA A 88 17.12 3.71 -9.44
N LYS A 89 18.00 4.27 -8.60
CA LYS A 89 17.65 4.74 -7.24
C LYS A 89 16.58 5.82 -7.24
N LYS A 90 16.67 6.79 -8.17
CA LYS A 90 15.67 7.86 -8.32
C LYS A 90 14.32 7.30 -8.78
N LEU A 91 14.31 6.34 -9.69
CA LEU A 91 13.08 5.67 -10.13
C LEU A 91 12.46 4.84 -9.01
N ALA A 92 13.26 4.08 -8.25
CA ALA A 92 12.77 3.29 -7.12
C ALA A 92 12.18 4.20 -6.02
N ARG A 93 12.94 5.18 -5.54
CA ARG A 93 12.60 5.95 -4.33
C ARG A 93 11.77 7.20 -4.62
N GLY A 94 11.84 7.72 -5.85
CA GLY A 94 11.25 8.99 -6.24
C GLY A 94 12.19 10.16 -5.99
N THR A 95 11.75 11.33 -6.46
CA THR A 95 12.41 12.62 -6.27
C THR A 95 11.41 13.65 -5.77
N ALA A 96 11.87 14.86 -5.44
CA ALA A 96 10.97 15.95 -5.13
C ALA A 96 10.00 16.20 -6.30
N GLY A 97 8.71 15.91 -6.09
CA GLY A 97 7.65 16.10 -7.09
C GLY A 97 7.28 14.88 -7.92
N ASN A 98 8.10 13.82 -7.93
CA ASN A 98 7.80 12.57 -8.65
C ASN A 98 7.86 11.37 -7.70
N PRO A 99 6.74 10.68 -7.44
CA PRO A 99 6.77 9.50 -6.59
C PRO A 99 7.58 8.40 -7.28
N GLY A 100 8.35 7.64 -6.49
CA GLY A 100 9.11 6.49 -7.01
C GLY A 100 8.22 5.32 -7.39
N TYR A 101 8.81 4.18 -7.69
CA TYR A 101 8.09 2.91 -7.90
C TYR A 101 7.91 2.10 -6.61
N ASP A 102 8.83 2.25 -5.65
CA ASP A 102 8.73 1.54 -4.39
C ASP A 102 7.47 1.99 -3.64
N ARG A 103 6.66 1.02 -3.26
CA ARG A 103 5.46 1.22 -2.44
C ARG A 103 5.54 0.27 -1.27
N ARG A 104 5.43 0.83 -0.07
CA ARG A 104 5.33 0.03 1.15
C ARG A 104 4.00 -0.72 1.15
N MET A 105 4.03 -1.93 1.70
CA MET A 105 2.81 -2.67 1.99
C MET A 105 1.99 -1.93 3.04
N LEU A 106 0.70 -1.80 2.79
CA LEU A 106 -0.29 -1.59 3.84
C LEU A 106 -0.87 -2.96 4.16
N LEU A 107 -0.73 -3.40 5.41
CA LEU A 107 -1.13 -4.74 5.80
C LEU A 107 -2.65 -4.92 5.71
N ASP A 108 -3.04 -6.15 5.38
CA ASP A 108 -4.43 -6.56 5.45
C ASP A 108 -4.92 -6.55 6.91
N ARG A 109 -6.23 -6.38 7.10
CA ARG A 109 -6.84 -6.39 8.42
C ARG A 109 -8.20 -7.08 8.42
N LEU A 110 -8.73 -7.36 9.61
CA LEU A 110 -10.12 -7.83 9.75
C LEU A 110 -11.05 -6.69 10.12
N ASP A 111 -12.21 -6.65 9.48
CA ASP A 111 -13.33 -5.85 9.93
C ASP A 111 -14.01 -6.45 11.17
N GLU A 112 -15.03 -5.76 11.69
CA GLU A 112 -15.80 -6.19 12.86
C GLU A 112 -16.53 -7.53 12.66
N GLN A 113 -16.73 -7.97 11.41
CA GLN A 113 -17.34 -9.26 11.06
C GLN A 113 -16.29 -10.35 10.83
N GLY A 114 -15.00 -10.07 11.02
CA GLY A 114 -13.91 -11.01 10.78
C GLY A 114 -13.59 -11.20 9.30
N ARG A 115 -14.04 -10.32 8.41
CA ARG A 115 -13.74 -10.39 6.97
C ARG A 115 -12.45 -9.63 6.66
N ILE A 116 -11.70 -10.13 5.68
CA ILE A 116 -10.47 -9.49 5.22
C ILE A 116 -10.79 -8.18 4.51
N VAL A 117 -10.21 -7.10 5.01
CA VAL A 117 -10.09 -5.81 4.33
C VAL A 117 -8.67 -5.73 3.79
N LYS A 118 -8.54 -5.76 2.47
CA LYS A 118 -7.25 -5.73 1.78
C LYS A 118 -6.58 -4.37 1.96
N GLY A 119 -5.30 -4.39 2.29
CA GLY A 119 -4.42 -3.23 2.18
C GLY A 119 -3.85 -3.13 0.76
N SER A 120 -2.58 -2.75 0.66
CA SER A 120 -1.86 -2.63 -0.61
C SER A 120 -0.60 -3.49 -0.60
N PRO A 121 -0.24 -4.14 -1.72
CA PRO A 121 0.96 -4.97 -1.77
C PRO A 121 2.23 -4.15 -1.62
N LEU A 122 3.32 -4.84 -1.28
CA LEU A 122 4.67 -4.31 -1.42
C LEU A 122 5.02 -4.28 -2.92
N ILE A 123 5.46 -3.12 -3.41
CA ILE A 123 5.99 -2.98 -4.77
C ILE A 123 7.44 -2.53 -4.64
N LEU A 124 8.36 -3.24 -5.27
CA LEU A 124 9.78 -2.91 -5.28
C LEU A 124 10.33 -2.91 -6.71
N LEU A 125 11.03 -1.85 -7.06
CA LEU A 125 11.86 -1.81 -8.28
C LEU A 125 13.20 -2.48 -7.97
N LYS A 126 13.55 -3.52 -8.72
CA LYS A 126 14.85 -4.20 -8.59
C LYS A 126 15.93 -3.35 -9.25
N GLU A 127 16.50 -2.43 -8.48
CA GLU A 127 17.50 -1.46 -8.96
C GLU A 127 18.66 -2.16 -9.71
N SER A 128 19.20 -3.25 -9.17
CA SER A 128 20.28 -4.02 -9.81
C SER A 128 19.90 -4.56 -11.18
N ASP A 129 18.71 -5.16 -11.27
CA ASP A 129 18.25 -5.83 -12.48
C ASP A 129 17.95 -4.79 -13.56
N LEU A 130 17.48 -3.60 -13.15
CA LEU A 130 17.25 -2.47 -14.05
C LEU A 130 18.58 -1.95 -14.60
N VAL A 131 19.60 -1.78 -13.74
CA VAL A 131 20.93 -1.36 -14.16
C VAL A 131 21.49 -2.33 -15.20
N GLU A 132 21.49 -3.64 -14.91
CA GLU A 132 22.01 -4.63 -15.85
C GLU A 132 21.24 -4.65 -17.18
N SER A 133 19.91 -4.51 -17.13
CA SER A 133 19.07 -4.46 -18.33
C SER A 133 19.35 -3.22 -19.18
N ILE A 134 19.55 -2.06 -18.54
CA ILE A 134 19.93 -0.82 -19.23
C ILE A 134 21.31 -0.99 -19.85
N MET A 135 22.32 -1.41 -19.08
CA MET A 135 23.69 -1.60 -19.55
C MET A 135 23.75 -2.54 -20.78
N ALA A 136 22.98 -3.62 -20.76
CA ALA A 136 22.89 -4.54 -21.89
C ALA A 136 22.24 -3.91 -23.14
N ALA A 137 21.22 -3.08 -22.95
CA ALA A 137 20.55 -2.38 -24.04
C ALA A 137 21.39 -1.22 -24.61
N SER A 138 22.28 -0.62 -23.83
CA SER A 138 23.00 0.61 -24.19
C SER A 138 23.93 0.49 -25.40
N ALA A 139 24.34 -0.72 -25.78
CA ALA A 139 25.17 -0.93 -26.96
C ALA A 139 24.42 -0.76 -28.30
N VAL A 140 23.12 -1.05 -28.32
CA VAL A 140 22.31 -1.10 -29.56
C VAL A 140 21.02 -0.26 -29.47
N GLY A 141 20.68 0.21 -28.27
CA GLY A 141 19.38 0.79 -27.97
C GLY A 141 18.30 -0.28 -27.79
N GLY A 142 17.07 0.14 -27.51
CA GLY A 142 15.94 -0.77 -27.40
C GLY A 142 14.96 -0.37 -26.32
N THR A 143 14.22 -1.36 -25.82
CA THR A 143 13.23 -1.18 -24.78
C THR A 143 13.62 -2.02 -23.56
N VAL A 144 13.58 -1.42 -22.38
CA VAL A 144 13.84 -2.07 -21.09
C VAL A 144 12.60 -1.90 -20.23
N GLU A 145 11.99 -3.01 -19.85
CA GLU A 145 10.88 -2.99 -18.89
C GLU A 145 11.41 -2.81 -17.47
N LEU A 146 10.68 -2.06 -16.64
CA LEU A 146 11.02 -1.94 -15.23
C LEU A 146 10.88 -3.30 -14.53
N PRO A 147 11.93 -3.82 -13.86
CA PRO A 147 11.87 -5.07 -13.13
C PRO A 147 11.18 -4.85 -11.78
N ILE A 148 9.84 -4.84 -11.81
CA ILE A 148 8.99 -4.61 -10.66
C ILE A 148 8.61 -5.94 -10.00
N VAL A 149 8.82 -6.03 -8.69
CA VAL A 149 8.35 -7.16 -7.87
C VAL A 149 7.19 -6.71 -7.01
N VAL A 150 6.06 -7.39 -7.15
CA VAL A 150 4.88 -7.22 -6.31
C VAL A 150 4.82 -8.38 -5.32
N SER A 151 4.68 -8.09 -4.03
CA SER A 151 4.57 -9.09 -2.97
C SER A 151 3.33 -8.81 -2.11
N GLU A 152 2.44 -9.80 -2.07
CA GLU A 152 1.28 -9.83 -1.18
C GLU A 152 1.68 -10.25 0.24
N SER A 153 0.78 -10.01 1.19
CA SER A 153 0.95 -10.40 2.58
C SER A 153 1.04 -11.93 2.73
N GLY A 154 2.02 -12.39 3.51
CA GLY A 154 2.41 -13.81 3.61
C GLY A 154 1.51 -14.68 4.50
N TYR A 155 0.22 -14.79 4.22
CA TYR A 155 -0.72 -15.68 4.93
C TYR A 155 -1.65 -16.44 3.98
N ASN A 156 -2.28 -17.52 4.48
CA ASN A 156 -3.31 -18.26 3.76
C ASN A 156 -4.71 -17.69 4.13
N PRO A 157 -5.45 -17.06 3.19
CA PRO A 157 -6.77 -16.50 3.49
C PRO A 157 -7.80 -17.52 4.01
N ALA A 158 -7.64 -18.80 3.67
CA ALA A 158 -8.53 -19.86 4.16
C ALA A 158 -8.41 -20.13 5.67
N GLU A 159 -7.34 -19.66 6.30
CA GLU A 159 -7.04 -19.89 7.73
C GLU A 159 -7.37 -18.69 8.60
N ILE A 160 -7.91 -17.62 8.02
CA ILE A 160 -8.05 -16.34 8.70
C ILE A 160 -9.02 -16.40 9.88
N SER A 161 -10.08 -17.21 9.78
CA SER A 161 -11.05 -17.42 10.85
C SER A 161 -10.43 -18.08 12.08
N LEU A 162 -9.30 -18.78 11.91
CA LEU A 162 -8.58 -19.48 12.97
C LEU A 162 -7.54 -18.56 13.65
N MET A 163 -7.12 -17.45 13.03
CA MET A 163 -6.04 -16.58 13.53
C MET A 163 -6.29 -15.91 14.90
N ASN A 164 -7.50 -16.06 15.45
CA ASN A 164 -7.90 -15.48 16.72
C ASN A 164 -8.08 -16.52 17.85
N GLU A 165 -7.71 -17.79 17.63
CA GLU A 165 -7.89 -18.90 18.58
C GLU A 165 -6.96 -18.81 19.80
N THR A 166 -5.68 -18.50 19.58
CA THR A 166 -4.63 -18.61 20.60
C THR A 166 -3.93 -17.28 20.82
N VAL A 167 -3.69 -16.92 22.09
CA VAL A 167 -2.82 -15.78 22.45
C VAL A 167 -1.39 -16.31 22.64
N LEU A 168 -0.46 -15.77 21.87
CA LEU A 168 0.97 -16.12 21.94
C LEU A 168 1.73 -15.19 22.88
N ALA A 169 1.43 -13.91 22.81
CA ALA A 169 2.01 -12.88 23.64
C ALA A 169 0.97 -11.83 23.99
N SER A 170 1.13 -11.20 25.14
CA SER A 170 0.27 -10.12 25.57
C SER A 170 1.05 -9.10 26.40
N TYR A 171 0.66 -7.85 26.30
CA TYR A 171 1.16 -6.82 27.20
C TYR A 171 0.10 -5.75 27.46
N THR A 172 0.03 -5.29 28.71
CA THR A 172 -0.93 -4.28 29.16
C THR A 172 -0.20 -3.07 29.71
N THR A 173 -0.64 -1.88 29.34
CA THR A 173 -0.27 -0.62 29.99
C THR A 173 -1.50 0.06 30.56
N TYR A 174 -1.29 0.92 31.55
CA TYR A 174 -2.36 1.66 32.23
C TYR A 174 -2.19 3.16 32.00
N PHE A 175 -3.30 3.90 32.07
CA PHE A 175 -3.32 5.34 31.93
C PHE A 175 -4.41 5.96 32.81
N ASN A 176 -4.27 7.24 33.13
CA ASN A 176 -5.24 7.95 33.95
C ASN A 176 -6.54 8.18 33.16
N GLN A 177 -7.66 7.66 33.68
CA GLN A 177 -8.97 7.78 33.05
C GLN A 177 -9.44 9.23 32.88
N THR A 178 -8.98 10.16 33.73
CA THR A 178 -9.40 11.58 33.67
C THR A 178 -8.80 12.36 32.51
N ASP A 179 -7.74 11.85 31.86
CA ASP A 179 -7.03 12.53 30.79
C ASP A 179 -7.74 12.34 29.43
N ALA A 180 -8.95 12.88 29.31
CA ALA A 180 -9.89 12.57 28.23
C ALA A 180 -9.31 12.71 26.81
N ASN A 181 -8.52 13.75 26.53
CA ASN A 181 -7.91 13.95 25.20
C ASN A 181 -6.82 12.92 24.92
N ARG A 182 -5.95 12.66 25.91
CA ARG A 182 -4.88 11.66 25.80
C ARG A 182 -5.47 10.27 25.58
N ASN A 183 -6.51 9.94 26.34
CA ASN A 183 -7.21 8.65 26.24
C ASN A 183 -7.88 8.49 24.89
N LYS A 184 -8.45 9.58 24.32
CA LYS A 184 -8.97 9.55 22.96
C LYS A 184 -7.89 9.24 21.92
N ASN A 185 -6.69 9.81 22.07
CA ASN A 185 -5.57 9.53 21.16
C ASN A 185 -5.07 8.07 21.27
N ILE A 186 -5.04 7.51 22.49
CA ILE A 186 -4.72 6.10 22.72
C ILE A 186 -5.79 5.20 22.07
N GLU A 187 -7.08 5.52 22.27
CA GLU A 187 -8.19 4.77 21.66
C GLU A 187 -8.07 4.75 20.13
N LEU A 188 -7.83 5.90 19.50
CA LEU A 188 -7.72 6.01 18.03
C LEU A 188 -6.54 5.21 17.49
N SER A 189 -5.37 5.34 18.11
CA SER A 189 -4.18 4.59 17.69
C SER A 189 -4.32 3.09 17.96
N ALA A 190 -4.97 2.68 19.05
CA ALA A 190 -5.28 1.29 19.33
C ALA A 190 -6.24 0.69 18.28
N LYS A 191 -7.29 1.42 17.89
CA LYS A 191 -8.21 1.01 16.82
C LYS A 191 -7.52 0.87 15.47
N ALA A 192 -6.54 1.72 15.18
CA ALA A 192 -5.79 1.64 13.93
C ALA A 192 -4.99 0.34 13.80
N ILE A 193 -4.35 -0.11 14.89
CA ILE A 193 -3.57 -1.36 14.92
C ILE A 193 -4.41 -2.61 15.23
N HIS A 194 -5.69 -2.44 15.58
CA HIS A 194 -6.60 -3.54 15.89
C HIS A 194 -6.89 -4.39 14.64
N ASN A 195 -6.85 -5.71 14.81
CA ASN A 195 -7.11 -6.72 13.78
C ASN A 195 -6.18 -6.63 12.56
N VAL A 196 -4.96 -6.12 12.71
CA VAL A 196 -3.97 -6.12 11.62
C VAL A 196 -3.37 -7.52 11.49
N ILE A 197 -3.37 -8.05 10.27
CA ILE A 197 -2.78 -9.33 9.92
C ILE A 197 -1.32 -9.09 9.57
N VAL A 198 -0.41 -9.82 10.21
CA VAL A 198 1.02 -9.78 9.90
C VAL A 198 1.41 -11.17 9.40
N GLY A 199 1.46 -11.31 8.08
CA GLY A 199 1.89 -12.53 7.39
C GLY A 199 3.37 -12.82 7.60
N ASN A 200 3.79 -14.04 7.27
CA ASN A 200 5.21 -14.41 7.33
C ASN A 200 6.02 -13.60 6.31
N GLY A 201 7.09 -12.95 6.77
CA GLY A 201 7.94 -12.08 5.96
C GLY A 201 7.44 -10.63 5.84
N ASP A 202 6.21 -10.35 6.27
CA ASP A 202 5.61 -9.01 6.21
C ASP A 202 6.34 -8.01 7.09
N HIS A 203 6.29 -6.74 6.69
CA HIS A 203 6.80 -5.64 7.49
C HIS A 203 5.64 -4.86 8.09
N PHE A 204 5.64 -4.75 9.42
CA PHE A 204 4.79 -3.82 10.13
C PHE A 204 5.49 -2.48 10.28
N SER A 205 4.74 -1.39 10.09
CA SER A 205 5.16 -0.03 10.40
C SER A 205 4.03 0.65 11.18
N PHE A 206 4.33 1.09 12.39
CA PHE A 206 3.34 1.74 13.24
C PHE A 206 2.83 3.02 12.58
N ASN A 207 3.70 3.82 11.98
CA ASN A 207 3.31 5.04 11.27
C ASN A 207 2.48 4.78 10.01
N THR A 208 2.78 3.74 9.23
CA THR A 208 1.98 3.39 8.06
C THR A 208 0.57 2.92 8.45
N VAL A 209 0.44 2.14 9.53
CA VAL A 209 -0.85 1.62 9.99
C VAL A 209 -1.69 2.68 10.71
N VAL A 210 -1.05 3.54 11.52
CA VAL A 210 -1.76 4.54 12.34
C VAL A 210 -2.04 5.84 11.58
N GLY A 211 -1.20 6.22 10.61
CA GLY A 211 -1.39 7.41 9.79
C GLY A 211 -1.07 8.74 10.50
N PRO A 212 -1.43 9.90 9.92
CA PRO A 212 -1.20 11.23 10.51
C PRO A 212 -1.84 11.41 11.89
N ARG A 213 -1.19 12.18 12.77
CA ARG A 213 -1.71 12.53 14.12
C ARG A 213 -2.16 13.99 14.11
N ASP A 214 -3.21 14.26 13.35
CA ASP A 214 -3.79 15.59 13.17
C ASP A 214 -5.27 15.65 13.61
N GLU A 215 -5.81 16.87 13.69
CA GLU A 215 -7.22 17.08 14.07
C GLU A 215 -8.20 16.46 13.07
N ALA A 216 -7.85 16.44 11.78
CA ALA A 216 -8.68 15.84 10.72
C ALA A 216 -8.87 14.33 10.92
N SER A 217 -7.84 13.66 11.45
CA SER A 217 -7.86 12.25 11.84
C SER A 217 -8.48 12.04 13.24
N GLY A 218 -8.94 13.11 13.89
CA GLY A 218 -9.63 13.08 15.19
C GLY A 218 -8.72 13.11 16.41
N TYR A 219 -7.39 13.23 16.22
CA TYR A 219 -6.46 13.37 17.32
C TYR A 219 -6.61 14.73 18.00
N ARG A 220 -6.33 14.76 19.30
CA ARG A 220 -6.57 15.91 20.18
C ARG A 220 -5.28 16.38 20.85
N PRO A 221 -5.20 17.67 21.24
CA PRO A 221 -4.12 18.17 22.07
C PRO A 221 -4.03 17.44 23.42
N ALA A 222 -2.86 16.90 23.73
CA ALA A 222 -2.52 16.26 25.00
C ALA A 222 -1.01 16.43 25.28
N PRO A 223 -0.55 16.26 26.52
CA PRO A 223 0.88 16.29 26.82
C PRO A 223 1.65 15.21 26.05
N GLU A 224 2.75 15.61 25.42
CA GLU A 224 3.69 14.75 24.69
C GLU A 224 5.14 15.14 24.98
N ILE A 225 6.07 14.25 24.67
CA ILE A 225 7.50 14.48 24.92
C ILE A 225 8.18 14.87 23.61
N ILE A 226 8.66 16.11 23.52
CA ILE A 226 9.49 16.59 22.41
C ILE A 226 10.84 16.99 22.97
N ASN A 227 11.93 16.45 22.40
CA ASN A 227 13.31 16.77 22.82
C ASN A 227 13.56 16.61 24.34
N GLY A 228 12.84 15.71 25.00
CA GLY A 228 12.95 15.47 26.46
C GLY A 228 12.11 16.39 27.34
N GLU A 229 11.32 17.29 26.76
CA GLU A 229 10.40 18.18 27.49
C GLU A 229 8.95 17.76 27.28
N LEU A 230 8.14 17.88 28.34
CA LEU A 230 6.71 17.65 28.28
C LEU A 230 6.03 18.93 27.79
N VAL A 231 5.46 18.87 26.59
CA VAL A 231 4.79 19.99 25.93
C VAL A 231 3.40 19.58 25.46
N MET A 232 2.52 20.54 25.21
CA MET A 232 1.21 20.23 24.61
C MET A 232 1.36 20.07 23.10
N GLY A 233 0.87 18.96 22.56
CA GLY A 233 0.86 18.69 21.13
C GLY A 233 -0.28 17.76 20.73
N ILE A 234 -0.54 17.62 19.42
CA ILE A 234 -1.63 16.78 18.91
C ILE A 234 -1.14 15.34 18.84
N GLY A 235 -1.90 14.43 19.45
CA GLY A 235 -1.56 13.00 19.46
C GLY A 235 -0.77 12.54 20.69
N GLY A 236 -0.61 13.39 21.71
CA GLY A 236 -0.07 12.97 23.00
C GLY A 236 -0.79 11.73 23.54
N GLY A 237 -0.01 10.70 23.91
CA GLY A 237 -0.49 9.37 24.29
C GLY A 237 -0.22 8.27 23.25
N VAL A 238 0.00 8.60 21.97
CA VAL A 238 0.22 7.59 20.90
C VAL A 238 1.48 6.73 21.12
N CYS A 239 2.56 7.28 21.68
CA CYS A 239 3.74 6.50 22.04
C CYS A 239 3.46 5.41 23.09
N GLN A 240 2.42 5.58 23.92
CA GLN A 240 2.00 4.52 24.83
C GLN A 240 1.48 3.33 24.05
N THR A 241 0.61 3.54 23.06
CA THR A 241 0.13 2.46 22.17
C THR A 241 1.29 1.76 21.46
N SER A 242 2.26 2.51 20.93
CA SER A 242 3.45 1.94 20.29
C SER A 242 4.28 1.11 21.27
N SER A 243 4.49 1.61 22.48
CA SER A 243 5.23 0.89 23.54
C SER A 243 4.49 -0.35 24.03
N THR A 244 3.15 -0.32 24.15
CA THR A 244 2.35 -1.51 24.48
C THR A 244 2.50 -2.58 23.39
N LEU A 245 2.40 -2.18 22.12
CA LEU A 245 2.62 -3.08 20.99
C LEU A 245 4.04 -3.66 20.99
N PHE A 246 5.05 -2.81 21.19
CA PHE A 246 6.44 -3.24 21.27
C PHE A 246 6.63 -4.36 22.31
N ASN A 247 6.11 -4.19 23.52
CA ASN A 247 6.28 -5.21 24.58
C ASN A 247 5.52 -6.51 24.30
N ALA A 248 4.40 -6.46 23.58
CA ALA A 248 3.72 -7.69 23.13
C ALA A 248 4.54 -8.39 22.03
N VAL A 249 5.12 -7.62 21.10
CA VAL A 249 5.91 -8.14 19.97
C VAL A 249 7.31 -8.60 20.41
N ASP A 250 7.90 -8.01 21.44
CA ASP A 250 9.23 -8.36 21.99
C ASP A 250 9.26 -9.75 22.65
N GLN A 251 8.10 -10.35 22.89
CA GLN A 251 7.97 -11.75 23.30
C GLN A 251 7.99 -12.73 22.12
N MET A 252 8.03 -12.22 20.88
CA MET A 252 7.95 -13.01 19.64
C MET A 252 9.31 -13.00 18.91
N PRO A 253 9.67 -14.06 18.16
CA PRO A 253 10.90 -14.10 17.37
C PRO A 253 10.75 -13.30 16.06
N VAL A 254 10.56 -11.99 16.18
CA VAL A 254 10.53 -11.05 15.05
C VAL A 254 11.90 -10.39 14.87
N THR A 255 12.12 -9.79 13.71
CA THR A 255 13.31 -8.96 13.45
C THR A 255 12.93 -7.49 13.49
N TYR A 256 13.53 -6.72 14.39
CA TYR A 256 13.34 -5.26 14.39
C TYR A 256 13.98 -4.63 13.16
N VAL A 257 13.23 -3.74 12.52
CA VAL A 257 13.67 -2.94 11.37
C VAL A 257 13.98 -1.52 11.83
N GLU A 258 13.19 -1.00 12.76
CA GLU A 258 13.38 0.31 13.36
C GLU A 258 12.76 0.32 14.76
N TRP A 259 13.52 0.80 15.75
CA TRP A 259 13.07 0.91 17.12
C TRP A 259 13.92 1.95 17.84
N HIS A 260 13.26 2.86 18.55
CA HIS A 260 13.90 3.97 19.26
C HIS A 260 13.30 4.13 20.66
N HIS A 261 14.15 4.53 21.60
CA HIS A 261 13.74 4.90 22.95
C HIS A 261 13.45 6.41 23.04
N HIS A 262 12.61 6.78 24.00
CA HIS A 262 12.46 8.14 24.45
C HIS A 262 13.77 8.61 25.09
N SER A 263 14.02 9.93 25.03
CA SER A 263 15.15 10.55 25.70
C SER A 263 15.06 10.49 27.23
N ARG A 264 13.92 10.07 27.79
CA ARG A 264 13.61 10.00 29.23
C ARG A 264 12.69 8.81 29.54
N GLU A 265 12.68 8.37 30.80
CA GLU A 265 11.79 7.32 31.27
C GLU A 265 10.32 7.80 31.27
N ILE A 266 9.40 6.95 30.80
CA ILE A 266 8.00 7.34 30.50
C ILE A 266 6.94 6.75 31.45
N GLY A 267 7.33 6.06 32.51
CA GLY A 267 6.47 5.68 33.64
C GLY A 267 5.38 4.63 33.38
N TYR A 268 4.97 4.40 32.13
CA TYR A 268 3.95 3.40 31.76
C TYR A 268 4.52 2.07 31.24
N VAL A 269 5.84 1.97 31.09
CA VAL A 269 6.59 0.74 30.76
C VAL A 269 7.93 0.73 31.52
N PRO A 270 8.53 -0.46 31.75
CA PRO A 270 9.88 -0.56 32.30
C PRO A 270 10.94 0.19 31.48
N LYS A 271 12.08 0.47 32.09
CA LYS A 271 13.22 1.09 31.40
C LYS A 271 13.69 0.22 30.23
N GLY A 272 13.90 0.85 29.07
CA GLY A 272 14.33 0.16 27.85
C GLY A 272 13.24 -0.69 27.21
N LYS A 273 11.97 -0.52 27.63
CA LYS A 273 10.81 -1.22 27.08
C LYS A 273 9.83 -0.29 26.39
N ASP A 274 10.33 0.83 25.89
CA ASP A 274 9.54 1.83 25.20
C ASP A 274 9.85 1.90 23.70
N ALA A 275 8.87 2.35 22.93
CA ALA A 275 9.01 2.60 21.51
C ALA A 275 8.47 4.00 21.18
N THR A 276 9.39 4.93 20.90
CA THR A 276 9.05 6.29 20.45
C THR A 276 8.64 6.27 18.99
N VAL A 277 7.58 7.01 18.67
CA VAL A 277 7.14 7.25 17.30
C VAL A 277 6.79 8.72 17.09
N SER A 278 7.07 9.23 15.89
CA SER A 278 6.60 10.52 15.40
C SER A 278 6.22 10.39 13.92
N TYR A 279 5.05 10.89 13.54
CA TYR A 279 4.60 10.77 12.15
C TYR A 279 5.51 11.58 11.22
N GLY A 280 5.98 10.96 10.14
CA GLY A 280 6.98 11.55 9.24
C GLY A 280 8.42 11.49 9.77
N GLY A 281 8.64 10.95 10.97
CA GLY A 281 9.94 10.79 11.61
C GLY A 281 10.17 9.38 12.12
N LEU A 282 10.35 9.24 13.44
CA LEU A 282 10.67 7.98 14.11
C LEU A 282 9.52 6.99 14.01
N ASP A 283 9.83 5.73 13.77
CA ASP A 283 8.83 4.67 13.63
C ASP A 283 9.20 3.44 14.47
N PHE A 284 8.18 2.66 14.82
CA PHE A 284 8.37 1.31 15.33
C PHE A 284 8.03 0.32 14.21
N ARG A 285 9.05 -0.40 13.75
CA ARG A 285 8.97 -1.29 12.59
C ARG A 285 9.62 -2.62 12.90
N PHE A 286 8.95 -3.68 12.48
CA PHE A 286 9.48 -5.03 12.57
C PHE A 286 9.06 -5.84 11.35
N ARG A 287 9.82 -6.90 11.08
CA ARG A 287 9.51 -7.91 10.09
C ARG A 287 9.08 -9.17 10.82
N ASN A 288 7.95 -9.75 10.44
CA ASN A 288 7.57 -11.06 10.93
C ASN A 288 8.52 -12.13 10.35
N THR A 289 9.41 -12.63 11.18
CA THR A 289 10.37 -13.69 10.85
C THR A 289 10.08 -14.98 11.62
N THR A 290 8.89 -15.08 12.22
CA THR A 290 8.47 -16.21 13.05
C THR A 290 8.16 -17.47 12.25
N GLY A 291 8.00 -17.35 10.93
CA GLY A 291 7.59 -18.44 10.04
C GLY A 291 6.08 -18.63 9.94
N VAL A 292 5.27 -17.95 10.77
CA VAL A 292 3.81 -18.09 10.80
C VAL A 292 3.10 -16.74 10.87
N PRO A 293 1.90 -16.62 10.28
CA PRO A 293 1.11 -15.41 10.38
C PRO A 293 0.55 -15.21 11.79
N PHE A 294 0.39 -13.95 12.20
CA PHE A 294 -0.29 -13.59 13.44
C PHE A 294 -1.18 -12.36 13.27
N LEU A 295 -2.15 -12.22 14.17
CA LEU A 295 -3.08 -11.10 14.27
C LEU A 295 -2.69 -10.21 15.46
N ILE A 296 -2.59 -8.91 15.23
CA ILE A 296 -2.47 -7.92 16.30
C ILE A 296 -3.88 -7.58 16.78
N LYS A 297 -4.16 -7.84 18.05
CA LYS A 297 -5.45 -7.51 18.66
C LYS A 297 -5.26 -6.48 19.76
N ALA A 298 -5.82 -5.29 19.54
CA ALA A 298 -5.81 -4.22 20.53
C ALA A 298 -7.12 -4.19 21.33
N ILE A 299 -7.02 -4.21 22.65
CA ILE A 299 -8.15 -4.17 23.58
C ILE A 299 -8.00 -2.90 24.42
N TYR A 300 -8.78 -1.89 24.09
CA TYR A 300 -8.84 -0.62 24.80
C TYR A 300 -9.97 -0.66 25.84
N GLY A 301 -9.66 -0.35 27.09
CA GLY A 301 -10.63 -0.23 28.18
C GLY A 301 -10.56 1.15 28.86
N ASP A 302 -11.25 1.31 29.98
CA ASP A 302 -11.43 2.60 30.65
C ASP A 302 -10.11 3.27 31.11
N SER A 303 -9.13 2.46 31.53
CA SER A 303 -7.84 2.93 32.06
C SER A 303 -6.67 2.04 31.64
N PHE A 304 -6.87 1.19 30.62
CA PHE A 304 -5.83 0.28 30.14
C PHE A 304 -5.90 0.06 28.64
N LEU A 305 -4.75 -0.31 28.08
CA LEU A 305 -4.61 -0.84 26.73
C LEU A 305 -3.86 -2.17 26.83
N THR A 306 -4.46 -3.23 26.32
CA THR A 306 -3.81 -4.53 26.13
C THR A 306 -3.61 -4.78 24.65
N ILE A 307 -2.40 -5.20 24.26
CA ILE A 307 -2.14 -5.75 22.93
C ILE A 307 -1.91 -7.25 23.09
N GLU A 308 -2.62 -8.04 22.30
CA GLU A 308 -2.40 -9.48 22.16
C GLU A 308 -1.87 -9.79 20.76
N ILE A 309 -0.88 -10.68 20.68
CA ILE A 309 -0.45 -11.32 19.44
C ILE A 309 -1.14 -12.67 19.39
N ARG A 310 -1.99 -12.88 18.39
CA ARG A 310 -2.80 -14.09 18.24
C ARG A 310 -2.48 -14.87 16.98
N THR A 311 -2.75 -16.18 16.98
CA THR A 311 -2.65 -17.02 15.79
C THR A 311 -3.65 -18.20 15.88
N ALA A 312 -3.64 -19.08 14.88
CA ALA A 312 -4.38 -20.35 14.92
C ALA A 312 -3.71 -21.36 15.86
N GLU A 313 -4.50 -22.17 16.56
CA GLU A 313 -3.99 -23.11 17.58
C GLU A 313 -2.94 -24.07 17.01
N LYS A 314 -3.07 -24.46 15.74
CA LYS A 314 -2.09 -25.31 15.05
C LYS A 314 -0.67 -24.73 14.97
N TYR A 315 -0.49 -23.41 15.15
CA TYR A 315 0.81 -22.75 15.12
C TYR A 315 1.41 -22.51 16.51
N ARG A 316 0.71 -22.87 17.59
CA ARG A 316 1.16 -22.61 18.97
C ARG A 316 2.53 -23.20 19.28
N GLU A 317 2.76 -24.45 18.86
CA GLU A 317 4.03 -25.14 19.14
C GLU A 317 5.24 -24.53 18.43
N THR A 318 5.02 -23.76 17.35
CA THR A 318 6.08 -23.02 16.66
C THR A 318 6.73 -21.97 17.58
N PHE A 319 6.01 -21.49 18.60
CA PHE A 319 6.46 -20.47 19.54
C PHE A 319 6.87 -21.01 20.91
N ALA A 320 6.75 -22.32 21.15
CA ALA A 320 6.99 -22.95 22.45
C ALA A 320 8.47 -23.39 22.66
N LYS A 321 9.38 -22.99 21.77
CA LYS A 321 10.80 -23.36 21.77
C LYS A 321 11.68 -22.14 21.97
#